data_AF-A0A9E2W4R7-F1
#
_entry.id   AF-A0A9E2W4R7-F1
#
_cell.length_a   1.000
_cell.length_b   1.000
_cell.length_c   1.000
_cell.angle_alpha   90.00
_cell.angle_beta   90.00
_cell.angle_gamma   90.00
#
_symmetry.space_group_name_H-M   'P 1'
#
loop_
_entity.id
_entity.type
_entity.pdbx_description
1 polymer ?
#
loop_
_entity_poly.entity_id
_entity_poly.type
_entity_poly.pdbx_seq_one_letter_code
_entity_poly.pdbx_strand_id
1 'polypeptide(L)'
;RADLLTDEARQMFRDALMPSVESVEGERTLAAPGDDVYRRTALELVKRFRPHDGPWGTINVIALDESGELVVGVSTSGYPWKYPGRVGDSALPGAGNYCDARVGGAACTGRGEMSMRVTGARQVVDALARGLTPEEACREMLADAAMLPDEFRAELRTLCLTSDGRHGGAAGQAGSTYNVIDVRRGELEVRARVVL
;
A
#
# COMPACT_ATOMS: atom_id res chain seq x y z
N ARG A 1 19.91 13.92 2.58
CA ARG A 1 20.25 12.69 3.34
C ARG A 1 21.78 12.66 3.40
N ALA A 2 22.38 12.70 4.59
CA ALA A 2 23.84 12.64 4.69
C ALA A 2 24.30 11.19 4.45
N ASP A 3 25.30 11.00 3.59
CA ASP A 3 25.96 9.71 3.38
C ASP A 3 26.94 9.50 4.53
N LEU A 4 26.64 8.53 5.40
CA LEU A 4 27.38 8.29 6.64
C LEU A 4 28.52 7.26 6.46
N LEU A 5 28.72 6.73 5.26
CA LEU A 5 29.78 5.75 4.99
C LEU A 5 31.03 6.45 4.47
N THR A 6 32.16 6.21 5.15
CA THR A 6 33.48 6.53 4.61
C THR A 6 33.82 5.59 3.44
N ASP A 7 34.75 5.99 2.58
CA ASP A 7 35.18 5.14 1.45
C ASP A 7 35.79 3.81 1.92
N GLU A 8 36.46 3.83 3.08
CA GLU A 8 36.99 2.65 3.74
C GLU A 8 35.86 1.69 4.18
N ALA A 9 34.84 2.19 4.87
CA ALA A 9 33.69 1.38 5.29
C ALA A 9 32.93 0.80 4.08
N ARG A 10 32.83 1.58 2.98
CA ARG A 10 32.24 1.14 1.72
C ARG A 10 33.05 0.04 1.04
N GLN A 11 34.37 0.08 1.16
CA GLN A 11 35.26 -0.95 0.63
C GLN A 11 35.12 -2.24 1.44
N MET A 12 35.17 -2.16 2.77
CA MET A 12 34.97 -3.32 3.66
C MET A 12 33.65 -4.04 3.40
N PHE A 13 32.57 -3.29 3.21
CA PHE A 13 31.24 -3.87 2.94
C PHE A 13 31.18 -4.56 1.58
N ARG A 14 31.89 -4.04 0.57
CA ARG A 14 32.00 -4.68 -0.75
C ARG A 14 32.78 -5.98 -0.66
N ASP A 15 33.92 -5.98 0.03
CA ASP A 15 34.79 -7.15 0.12
C ASP A 15 34.11 -8.30 0.89
N ALA A 16 33.28 -7.98 1.88
CA ALA A 16 32.47 -8.98 2.60
C ALA A 16 31.37 -9.62 1.74
N LEU A 17 30.84 -8.88 0.75
CA LEU A 17 29.72 -9.31 -0.10
C LEU A 17 30.16 -9.99 -1.39
N MET A 18 31.39 -9.77 -1.86
CA MET A 18 31.93 -10.38 -3.07
C MET A 18 32.53 -11.77 -2.77
N PRO A 19 32.67 -12.66 -3.79
CA PRO A 19 33.39 -13.92 -3.62
C PRO A 19 34.80 -13.65 -3.08
N SER A 20 35.13 -14.27 -1.95
CA SER A 20 36.39 -14.08 -1.24
C SER A 20 36.92 -15.41 -0.74
N VAL A 21 38.24 -15.54 -0.70
CA VAL A 21 38.95 -16.69 -0.13
C VAL A 21 39.00 -16.65 1.40
N GLU A 22 38.60 -15.54 2.01
CA GLU A 22 38.55 -15.35 3.46
C GLU A 22 37.13 -15.63 4.00
N SER A 23 37.01 -16.12 5.23
CA SER A 23 35.74 -16.36 5.91
C SER A 23 34.93 -15.07 6.13
N VAL A 24 33.61 -15.18 6.17
CA VAL A 24 32.72 -14.04 6.50
C VAL A 24 32.83 -13.64 7.98
N GLU A 25 33.25 -14.55 8.87
CA GLU A 25 33.34 -14.29 10.32
C GLU A 25 34.54 -13.41 10.71
N GLY A 26 35.47 -13.15 9.80
CA GLY A 26 36.51 -12.13 9.96
C GLY A 26 37.73 -12.53 10.80
N GLU A 27 37.96 -13.82 11.04
CA GLU A 27 39.08 -14.32 11.87
C GLU A 27 40.37 -14.66 11.09
N ARG A 28 40.53 -14.16 9.85
CA ARG A 28 41.65 -14.50 8.94
C ARG A 28 41.74 -16.00 8.60
N THR A 29 40.59 -16.65 8.56
CA THR A 29 40.44 -18.06 8.15
C THR A 29 40.01 -18.16 6.69
N LEU A 30 40.29 -19.31 6.05
CA LEU A 30 39.84 -19.57 4.68
C LEU A 30 38.31 -19.75 4.64
N ALA A 31 37.69 -19.27 3.57
CA ALA A 31 36.27 -19.46 3.32
C ALA A 31 35.93 -20.95 3.17
N ALA A 32 34.85 -21.38 3.83
CA ALA A 32 34.21 -22.67 3.63
C ALA A 32 33.07 -22.56 2.60
N PRO A 33 32.59 -23.67 2.02
CA PRO A 33 31.47 -23.65 1.07
C PRO A 33 30.19 -22.97 1.62
N GLY A 34 30.00 -22.96 2.94
CA GLY A 34 28.89 -22.27 3.59
C GLY A 34 28.96 -20.74 3.47
N ASP A 35 30.17 -20.16 3.44
CA ASP A 35 30.39 -18.72 3.28
C ASP A 35 29.90 -18.22 1.92
N ASP A 36 30.08 -19.01 0.86
CA ASP A 36 29.60 -18.68 -0.48
C ASP A 36 28.07 -18.72 -0.57
N VAL A 37 27.43 -19.67 0.14
CA VAL A 37 25.97 -19.73 0.26
C VAL A 37 25.45 -18.52 1.02
N TYR A 38 26.13 -18.15 2.12
CA TYR A 38 25.78 -16.98 2.92
C TYR A 38 25.89 -15.69 2.11
N ARG A 39 27.02 -15.44 1.45
CA ARG A 39 27.24 -14.24 0.60
C ARG A 39 26.21 -14.12 -0.49
N ARG A 40 25.92 -15.20 -1.21
CA ARG A 40 24.89 -15.21 -2.26
C ARG A 40 23.52 -14.90 -1.71
N THR A 41 23.16 -15.51 -0.58
CA THR A 41 21.87 -15.29 0.08
C THR A 41 21.75 -13.85 0.59
N ALA A 42 22.81 -13.32 1.20
CA ALA A 42 22.89 -11.94 1.65
C ALA A 42 22.79 -10.95 0.48
N LEU A 43 23.48 -11.20 -0.64
CA LEU A 43 23.38 -10.40 -1.86
C LEU A 43 21.96 -10.42 -2.44
N GLU A 44 21.32 -11.58 -2.52
CA GLU A 44 19.94 -11.69 -2.98
C GLU A 44 18.97 -10.96 -2.04
N LEU A 45 19.22 -11.01 -0.73
CA LEU A 45 18.44 -10.28 0.26
C LEU A 45 18.65 -8.75 0.13
N VAL A 46 19.88 -8.28 -0.06
CA VAL A 46 20.20 -6.85 -0.27
C VAL A 46 19.64 -6.34 -1.60
N LYS A 47 19.68 -7.15 -2.67
CA LYS A 47 19.04 -6.82 -3.95
C LYS A 47 17.52 -6.67 -3.79
N ARG A 48 16.90 -7.50 -2.94
CA ARG A 48 15.50 -7.29 -2.55
C ARG A 48 15.38 -5.94 -1.87
N PHE A 49 16.20 -5.60 -0.87
CA PHE A 49 16.18 -4.32 -0.16
C PHE A 49 16.62 -3.08 -0.96
N ARG A 50 16.98 -3.22 -2.25
CA ARG A 50 17.31 -2.07 -3.07
C ARG A 50 16.04 -1.20 -3.21
N PRO A 51 16.09 0.10 -2.88
CA PRO A 51 14.98 0.99 -3.17
C PRO A 51 14.81 0.96 -4.68
N HIS A 52 13.67 0.46 -5.12
CA HIS A 52 13.34 0.46 -6.53
C HIS A 52 12.73 1.82 -6.88
N ASP A 53 13.21 2.46 -7.94
CA ASP A 53 12.58 3.65 -8.51
C ASP A 53 11.37 3.19 -9.35
N GLY A 54 10.14 3.44 -8.91
CA GLY A 54 8.91 3.03 -9.61
C GLY A 54 7.61 3.31 -8.83
N PRO A 55 6.43 3.25 -9.48
CA PRO A 55 5.14 3.49 -8.84
C PRO A 55 4.76 2.27 -8.00
N TRP A 56 5.24 2.20 -6.77
CA TRP A 56 4.80 1.20 -5.79
C TRP A 56 3.42 1.60 -5.29
N GLY A 57 2.46 0.68 -5.36
CA GLY A 57 1.15 0.94 -4.77
C GLY A 57 0.04 0.07 -5.30
N THR A 58 -1.13 0.36 -4.78
CA THR A 58 -2.40 -0.20 -5.19
C THR A 58 -3.14 0.84 -6.02
N ILE A 59 -3.63 0.45 -7.20
CA ILE A 59 -4.59 1.23 -7.97
C ILE A 59 -6.01 0.79 -7.64
N ASN A 60 -6.85 1.78 -7.38
CA ASN A 60 -8.27 1.61 -7.10
C ASN A 60 -9.07 2.33 -8.18
N VAL A 61 -10.07 1.66 -8.73
CA VAL A 61 -11.02 2.21 -9.69
C VAL A 61 -12.42 1.89 -9.21
N ILE A 62 -13.26 2.91 -9.09
CA ILE A 62 -14.68 2.77 -8.80
C ILE A 62 -15.42 3.49 -9.93
N ALA A 63 -16.30 2.77 -10.62
CA ALA A 63 -17.01 3.30 -11.76
C ALA A 63 -18.51 3.07 -11.60
N LEU A 64 -19.28 4.09 -11.99
CA LEU A 64 -20.73 4.07 -12.12
C LEU A 64 -21.04 4.33 -13.59
N ASP A 65 -21.73 3.41 -14.25
CA ASP A 65 -22.09 3.57 -15.65
C ASP A 65 -23.45 4.27 -15.84
N GLU A 66 -23.82 4.51 -17.11
CA GLU A 66 -25.06 5.22 -17.44
C GLU A 66 -26.34 4.41 -17.16
N SER A 67 -26.23 3.10 -16.98
CA SER A 67 -27.32 2.23 -16.58
C SER A 67 -27.51 2.17 -15.05
N GLY A 68 -26.62 2.80 -14.29
CA GLY A 68 -26.61 2.78 -12.83
C GLY A 68 -25.85 1.60 -12.24
N GLU A 69 -25.08 0.87 -13.04
CA GLU A 69 -24.28 -0.26 -12.56
C GLU A 69 -22.97 0.25 -11.93
N LEU A 70 -22.70 -0.23 -10.71
CA LEU A 70 -21.55 0.17 -9.92
C LEU A 70 -20.54 -0.97 -9.83
N VAL A 71 -19.29 -0.67 -10.14
CA VAL A 71 -18.17 -1.63 -10.08
C VAL A 71 -16.99 -1.07 -9.30
N VAL A 72 -16.31 -1.95 -8.57
CA VAL A 72 -15.07 -1.64 -7.87
C VAL A 72 -13.99 -2.61 -8.34
N GLY A 73 -12.87 -2.08 -8.83
CA GLY A 73 -11.70 -2.84 -9.25
C GLY A 73 -10.47 -2.37 -8.50
N VAL A 74 -9.68 -3.31 -8.00
CA VAL A 74 -8.43 -3.04 -7.29
C VAL A 74 -7.33 -3.95 -7.82
N SER A 75 -6.15 -3.39 -8.05
CA SER A 75 -4.96 -4.15 -8.45
C SER A 75 -3.71 -3.64 -7.74
N THR A 76 -2.81 -4.56 -7.37
CA THR A 76 -1.59 -4.24 -6.64
C THR A 76 -0.52 -5.32 -6.81
N SER A 77 0.74 -4.91 -6.73
CA SER A 77 1.86 -5.84 -6.48
C SER A 77 2.08 -6.09 -4.99
N GLY A 78 1.35 -5.43 -4.10
CA GLY A 78 1.49 -5.51 -2.64
C GLY A 78 2.69 -4.71 -2.11
N TYR A 79 3.04 -4.92 -0.84
CA TYR A 79 4.20 -4.25 -0.27
C TYR A 79 5.52 -4.71 -0.88
N PRO A 80 6.50 -3.81 -1.02
CA PRO A 80 7.87 -4.22 -1.32
C PRO A 80 8.37 -5.15 -0.21
N TRP A 81 9.10 -6.18 -0.61
CA TRP A 81 9.80 -7.10 0.31
C TRP A 81 8.89 -7.86 1.27
N LYS A 82 7.60 -7.97 0.92
CA LYS A 82 6.64 -8.81 1.63
C LYS A 82 7.14 -10.27 1.69
N TYR A 83 6.79 -10.97 2.77
CA TYR A 83 7.04 -12.41 2.88
C TYR A 83 6.45 -13.16 1.66
N PRO A 84 7.14 -14.18 1.11
CA PRO A 84 6.56 -15.03 0.07
C PRO A 84 5.21 -15.59 0.52
N GLY A 85 4.19 -15.45 -0.33
CA GLY A 85 2.82 -15.83 0.00
C GLY A 85 2.00 -14.79 0.76
N ARG A 86 2.56 -13.63 1.14
CA ARG A 86 1.79 -12.54 1.76
C ARG A 86 0.72 -12.03 0.78
N VAL A 87 -0.53 -12.06 1.24
CA VAL A 87 -1.70 -11.47 0.59
C VAL A 87 -2.09 -10.18 1.35
N GLY A 88 -2.45 -9.14 0.61
CA GLY A 88 -2.93 -7.88 1.16
C GLY A 88 -4.45 -7.72 1.03
N ASP A 89 -4.97 -6.61 1.53
CA ASP A 89 -6.40 -6.25 1.49
C ASP A 89 -6.98 -6.17 0.08
N SER A 90 -6.18 -5.74 -0.90
CA SER A 90 -6.61 -5.50 -2.28
C SER A 90 -7.33 -6.68 -2.95
N ALA A 91 -6.99 -7.93 -2.59
CA ALA A 91 -7.61 -9.14 -3.14
C ALA A 91 -8.79 -9.66 -2.31
N LEU A 92 -9.16 -8.98 -1.22
CA LEU A 92 -10.13 -9.44 -0.24
C LEU A 92 -11.37 -8.53 -0.24
N PRO A 93 -12.52 -9.02 -0.74
CA PRO A 93 -13.78 -8.29 -0.65
C PRO A 93 -14.14 -7.97 0.81
N GLY A 94 -14.55 -6.74 1.04
CA GLY A 94 -14.87 -6.17 2.35
C GLY A 94 -13.67 -5.57 3.07
N ALA A 95 -12.45 -5.99 2.76
CA ALA A 95 -11.23 -5.36 3.28
C ALA A 95 -10.75 -4.26 2.33
N GLY A 96 -10.09 -4.62 1.23
CA GLY A 96 -9.49 -3.62 0.33
C GLY A 96 -10.48 -3.04 -0.69
N ASN A 97 -11.56 -3.76 -0.98
CA ASN A 97 -12.59 -3.32 -1.92
C ASN A 97 -13.96 -3.87 -1.52
N TYR A 98 -15.03 -3.13 -1.76
CA TYR A 98 -16.39 -3.61 -1.57
C TYR A 98 -17.36 -2.82 -2.44
N CYS A 99 -18.35 -3.49 -3.01
CA CYS A 99 -19.40 -2.87 -3.82
C CYS A 99 -20.77 -3.37 -3.39
N ASP A 100 -21.70 -2.46 -3.11
CA ASP A 100 -23.13 -2.72 -2.99
C ASP A 100 -23.87 -1.72 -3.88
N ALA A 101 -24.40 -2.17 -5.01
CA ALA A 101 -25.05 -1.31 -6.00
C ALA A 101 -26.22 -0.48 -5.43
N ARG A 102 -26.82 -0.91 -4.30
CA ARG A 102 -27.90 -0.17 -3.63
C ARG A 102 -27.39 1.06 -2.89
N VAL A 103 -26.10 1.11 -2.55
CA VAL A 103 -25.51 2.11 -1.67
C VAL A 103 -24.32 2.82 -2.32
N GLY A 104 -23.30 2.05 -2.70
CA GLY A 104 -22.01 2.57 -3.12
C GLY A 104 -20.91 1.52 -3.12
N GLY A 105 -19.73 1.96 -3.54
CA GLY A 105 -18.52 1.18 -3.63
C GLY A 105 -17.39 1.92 -2.95
N ALA A 106 -16.49 1.18 -2.31
CA ALA A 106 -15.33 1.74 -1.62
C ALA A 106 -14.08 0.90 -1.88
N ALA A 107 -12.92 1.55 -1.83
CA ALA A 107 -11.63 0.89 -1.97
C ALA A 107 -10.54 1.55 -1.12
N CYS A 108 -9.67 0.74 -0.54
CA CYS A 108 -8.58 1.14 0.32
C CYS A 108 -7.22 1.00 -0.36
N THR A 109 -6.23 1.80 0.05
CA THR A 109 -4.85 1.71 -0.43
C THR A 109 -3.88 2.14 0.68
N GLY A 110 -2.68 1.59 0.68
CA GLY A 110 -1.71 1.79 1.75
C GLY A 110 -1.55 0.53 2.59
N ARG A 111 -1.68 0.64 3.91
CA ARG A 111 -1.47 -0.50 4.81
C ARG A 111 -2.63 -1.48 4.87
N GLY A 112 -2.61 -2.42 3.94
CA GLY A 112 -3.64 -3.45 3.81
C GLY A 112 -3.91 -4.23 5.08
N GLU A 113 -2.91 -4.51 5.92
CA GLU A 113 -3.10 -5.18 7.21
C GLU A 113 -4.09 -4.45 8.12
N MET A 114 -4.13 -3.12 8.07
CA MET A 114 -5.08 -2.35 8.89
C MET A 114 -6.49 -2.42 8.31
N SER A 115 -6.62 -2.25 6.98
CA SER A 115 -7.91 -2.37 6.30
C SER A 115 -8.53 -3.77 6.46
N MET A 116 -7.71 -4.82 6.42
CA MET A 116 -8.16 -6.20 6.69
C MET A 116 -8.75 -6.36 8.10
N ARG A 117 -8.11 -5.77 9.10
CA ARG A 117 -8.51 -5.93 10.51
C ARG A 117 -9.81 -5.22 10.86
N VAL A 118 -10.16 -4.14 10.15
CA VAL A 118 -11.41 -3.39 10.36
C VAL A 118 -12.47 -3.66 9.29
N THR A 119 -12.20 -4.55 8.32
CA THR A 119 -13.05 -4.71 7.12
C THR A 119 -13.36 -3.36 6.46
N GLY A 120 -12.29 -2.61 6.15
CA GLY A 120 -12.36 -1.17 5.87
C GLY A 120 -13.31 -0.79 4.74
N ALA A 121 -13.18 -1.41 3.56
CA ALA A 121 -14.06 -1.08 2.43
C ALA A 121 -15.53 -1.39 2.74
N ARG A 122 -15.82 -2.49 3.44
CA ARG A 122 -17.19 -2.80 3.88
C ARG A 122 -17.70 -1.75 4.87
N GLN A 123 -16.89 -1.37 5.84
CA GLN A 123 -17.24 -0.37 6.85
C GLN A 123 -17.58 0.99 6.22
N VAL A 124 -16.84 1.42 5.19
CA VAL A 124 -17.16 2.64 4.44
C VAL A 124 -18.53 2.53 3.76
N VAL A 125 -18.83 1.42 3.10
CA VAL A 125 -20.14 1.21 2.46
C VAL A 125 -21.27 1.15 3.50
N ASP A 126 -21.03 0.54 4.66
CA ASP A 126 -22.00 0.54 5.76
C ASP A 126 -22.23 1.94 6.33
N ALA A 127 -21.20 2.78 6.42
CA ALA A 127 -21.33 4.18 6.81
C ALA A 127 -22.14 4.99 5.80
N LEU A 128 -21.91 4.79 4.50
CA LEU A 128 -22.76 5.37 3.44
C LEU A 128 -24.22 4.94 3.58
N ALA A 129 -24.48 3.66 3.88
CA ALA A 129 -25.83 3.15 4.10
C ALA A 129 -26.51 3.78 5.33
N ARG A 130 -25.74 4.23 6.34
CA ARG A 130 -26.24 5.01 7.48
C ARG A 130 -26.48 6.49 7.16
N GLY A 131 -26.20 6.93 5.95
CA GLY A 131 -26.47 8.30 5.48
C GLY A 131 -25.30 9.27 5.65
N LEU A 132 -24.09 8.80 6.00
CA LEU A 132 -22.91 9.66 6.03
C LEU A 132 -22.54 10.14 4.63
N THR A 133 -21.93 11.31 4.55
CA THR A 133 -21.32 11.76 3.29
C THR A 133 -20.12 10.87 2.92
N PRO A 134 -19.73 10.81 1.64
CA PRO A 134 -18.56 10.05 1.20
C PRO A 134 -17.27 10.35 1.98
N GLU A 135 -17.04 11.62 2.31
CA GLU A 135 -15.86 12.04 3.09
C GLU A 135 -15.95 11.60 4.56
N GLU A 136 -17.11 11.76 5.19
CA GLU A 136 -17.34 11.32 6.58
C GLU A 136 -17.22 9.81 6.70
N ALA A 137 -17.82 9.05 5.79
CA ALA A 137 -17.73 7.59 5.76
C ALA A 137 -16.28 7.10 5.63
N CYS A 138 -15.50 7.75 4.77
CA CYS A 138 -14.08 7.48 4.63
C CYS A 138 -13.28 7.83 5.88
N ARG A 139 -13.57 8.98 6.52
CA ARG A 139 -12.89 9.42 7.74
C ARG A 139 -13.20 8.50 8.92
N GLU A 140 -14.45 8.05 9.05
CA GLU A 140 -14.87 7.14 10.11
C GLU A 140 -14.07 5.82 10.07
N MET A 141 -13.91 5.23 8.88
CA MET A 141 -13.09 4.01 8.73
C MET A 141 -11.62 4.24 9.08
N LEU A 142 -11.04 5.37 8.65
CA LEU A 142 -9.66 5.70 9.01
C LEU A 142 -9.50 5.91 10.52
N ALA A 143 -10.49 6.51 11.19
CA ALA A 143 -10.49 6.69 12.63
C ALA A 143 -10.48 5.34 13.36
N ASP A 144 -11.33 4.40 12.93
CA ASP A 144 -11.37 3.05 13.49
C ASP A 144 -10.04 2.30 13.28
N ALA A 145 -9.53 2.30 12.05
CA ALA A 145 -8.23 1.72 11.74
C ALA A 145 -7.08 2.34 12.57
N ALA A 146 -7.19 3.63 12.91
CA ALA A 146 -6.21 4.33 13.72
C ALA A 146 -6.22 3.91 15.20
N MET A 147 -7.29 3.29 15.69
CA MET A 147 -7.36 2.77 17.07
C MET A 147 -6.63 1.44 17.24
N LEU A 148 -6.36 0.72 16.15
CA LEU A 148 -5.68 -0.56 16.22
C LEU A 148 -4.19 -0.40 16.54
N PRO A 149 -3.61 -1.26 17.40
CA PRO A 149 -2.18 -1.24 17.67
C PRO A 149 -1.42 -1.60 16.40
N ASP A 150 -0.41 -0.79 16.12
CA ASP A 150 0.38 -0.93 14.92
C ASP A 150 1.77 -0.31 15.04
N GLU A 151 2.77 -1.15 15.33
CA GLU A 151 4.17 -0.75 15.52
C GLU A 151 4.84 -0.22 14.25
N PHE A 152 4.31 -0.56 13.07
CA PHE A 152 4.88 -0.16 11.78
C PHE A 152 4.01 0.90 11.07
N ARG A 153 3.21 1.66 11.84
CA ARG A 153 2.12 2.51 11.33
C ARG A 153 2.52 3.24 10.06
N ALA A 154 1.81 2.91 8.99
CA ALA A 154 1.99 3.47 7.67
C ALA A 154 0.66 4.07 7.20
N GLU A 155 0.73 4.90 6.17
CA GLU A 155 -0.44 5.62 5.70
C GLU A 155 -1.50 4.68 5.13
N LEU A 156 -2.75 4.94 5.52
CA LEU A 156 -3.94 4.33 4.95
C LEU A 156 -4.77 5.42 4.27
N ARG A 157 -5.34 5.08 3.12
CA ARG A 157 -6.19 5.96 2.33
C ARG A 157 -7.39 5.17 1.84
N THR A 158 -8.48 5.87 1.63
CA THR A 158 -9.69 5.29 1.08
C THR A 158 -10.38 6.27 0.15
N LEU A 159 -11.19 5.74 -0.76
CA LEU A 159 -12.14 6.50 -1.55
C LEU A 159 -13.41 5.69 -1.76
N CYS A 160 -14.50 6.38 -2.01
CA CYS A 160 -15.79 5.78 -2.32
C CYS A 160 -16.58 6.58 -3.35
N LEU A 161 -17.54 5.90 -3.96
CA LEU A 161 -18.52 6.43 -4.90
C LEU A 161 -19.88 5.83 -4.53
N THR A 162 -20.88 6.67 -4.30
CA THR A 162 -22.26 6.25 -4.03
C THR A 162 -23.00 5.94 -5.32
N SER A 163 -24.08 5.17 -5.23
CA SER A 163 -24.94 4.82 -6.37
C SER A 163 -25.63 6.03 -7.04
N ASP A 164 -25.70 7.17 -6.35
CA ASP A 164 -26.18 8.45 -6.87
C ASP A 164 -25.07 9.37 -7.43
N GLY A 165 -23.83 8.87 -7.52
CA GLY A 165 -22.71 9.57 -8.16
C GLY A 165 -21.93 10.53 -7.26
N ARG A 166 -22.26 10.66 -5.97
CA ARG A 166 -21.42 11.41 -5.02
C ARG A 166 -20.16 10.59 -4.70
N HIS A 167 -19.03 11.27 -4.55
CA HIS A 167 -17.76 10.61 -4.26
C HIS A 167 -16.98 11.37 -3.19
N GLY A 168 -16.03 10.69 -2.58
CA GLY A 168 -15.16 11.26 -1.55
C GLY A 168 -14.03 10.32 -1.19
N GLY A 169 -13.04 10.85 -0.49
CA GLY A 169 -11.92 10.06 -0.02
C GLY A 169 -11.24 10.70 1.17
N ALA A 170 -10.63 9.86 2.01
CA ALA A 170 -9.87 10.30 3.17
C ALA A 170 -8.48 9.68 3.19
N ALA A 171 -7.52 10.36 3.82
CA ALA A 171 -6.15 9.90 4.01
C ALA A 171 -5.66 10.19 5.43
N GLY A 172 -4.74 9.36 5.92
CA GLY A 172 -4.06 9.62 7.20
C GLY A 172 -3.08 10.80 7.18
N GLN A 173 -2.72 11.31 5.99
CA GLN A 173 -1.80 12.44 5.82
C GLN A 173 -2.27 13.41 4.74
N ALA A 174 -1.86 14.68 4.89
CA ALA A 174 -2.13 15.74 3.93
C ALA A 174 -1.40 15.55 2.59
N GLY A 175 -1.92 16.15 1.53
CA GLY A 175 -1.33 16.10 0.19
C GLY A 175 -1.73 14.89 -0.66
N SER A 176 -2.56 13.99 -0.11
CA SER A 176 -3.09 12.85 -0.85
C SER A 176 -4.25 13.25 -1.78
N THR A 177 -4.24 12.79 -3.03
CA THR A 177 -5.25 13.12 -4.05
C THR A 177 -5.83 11.89 -4.75
N TYR A 178 -7.00 12.04 -5.34
CA TYR A 178 -7.63 11.05 -6.23
C TYR A 178 -8.18 11.72 -7.48
N ASN A 179 -8.36 10.91 -8.52
CA ASN A 179 -8.84 11.37 -9.83
C ASN A 179 -10.33 11.07 -9.98
N VAL A 180 -11.05 12.00 -10.60
CA VAL A 180 -12.45 11.86 -10.98
C VAL A 180 -12.56 12.12 -12.48
N ILE A 181 -13.26 11.25 -13.18
CA ILE A 181 -13.52 11.39 -14.62
C ILE A 181 -15.02 11.32 -14.81
N ASP A 182 -15.61 12.43 -15.26
CA ASP A 182 -16.98 12.45 -15.76
C ASP A 182 -16.93 12.39 -17.29
N VAL A 183 -17.31 11.24 -17.84
CA VAL A 183 -17.25 10.96 -19.29
C VAL A 183 -18.09 11.94 -20.11
N ARG A 184 -19.15 12.52 -19.53
CA ARG A 184 -20.02 13.49 -20.21
C ARG A 184 -19.38 14.86 -20.31
N ARG A 185 -18.52 15.20 -19.35
CA ARG A 185 -17.76 16.46 -19.33
C ARG A 185 -16.44 16.34 -20.07
N GLY A 186 -15.89 15.13 -20.18
CA GLY A 186 -14.62 14.87 -20.86
C GLY A 186 -13.40 15.41 -20.12
N GLU A 187 -13.55 15.77 -18.84
CA GLU A 187 -12.50 16.41 -18.03
C GLU A 187 -12.04 15.48 -16.90
N LEU A 188 -10.72 15.40 -16.73
CA LEU A 188 -10.08 14.78 -15.57
C LEU A 188 -9.97 15.83 -14.47
N GLU A 189 -10.54 15.52 -13.31
CA GLU A 189 -10.43 16.35 -12.13
C GLU A 189 -9.59 15.68 -11.04
N VAL A 190 -8.67 16.44 -10.46
CA VAL A 190 -7.86 16.00 -9.31
C VAL A 190 -8.48 16.58 -8.04
N ARG A 191 -8.91 15.71 -7.14
CA ARG A 191 -9.49 16.08 -5.85
C ARG A 191 -8.55 15.72 -4.70
N ALA A 192 -8.51 16.57 -3.68
CA ALA A 192 -7.82 16.26 -2.43
C ALA A 192 -8.65 15.25 -1.62
N ARG A 193 -7.98 14.35 -0.92
CA ARG A 193 -8.61 13.56 0.15
C ARG A 193 -8.67 14.42 1.41
N VAL A 194 -9.76 14.29 2.17
CA VAL A 194 -9.83 14.88 3.51
C VAL A 194 -8.84 14.17 4.43
N VAL A 195 -8.27 14.90 5.37
CA VAL A 195 -7.34 14.32 6.36
C VAL A 195 -8.14 13.84 7.58
N LEU A 196 -7.67 12.75 8.20
CA LEU A 196 -8.16 12.27 9.49
C LEU A 196 -7.93 13.32 10.60
#